data_AF-A0A0N4XJU4-F1
#
_entry.id   AF-A0A0N4XJU4-F1
#
_cell.length_a   1.000
_cell.length_b   1.000
_cell.length_c   1.000
_cell.angle_alpha   90.00
_cell.angle_beta   90.00
_cell.angle_gamma   90.00
#
_symmetry.space_group_name_H-M   'P 1'
#
loop_
_entity.id
_entity.type
_entity.pdbx_description
1 polymer ?
#
loop_
_entity_poly.entity_id
_entity_poly.type
_entity_poly.pdbx_seq_one_letter_code
_entity_poly.pdbx_strand_id
1 'polypeptide(L)'
;MVVKLCDFGLMRGLKENERAYVMHAQKRVPFSWCPPEALRHRRFSHASDVWAFGVTAWEIFTLGEDPWVGCRAVEVLKRLDAGERLEKPQYCTRQIYDLISLCWNIKPDLRPKFSMLRTLLLGAEFNIAEVRDASQSDQRDDILQLSPRDRIIVIDDSGLLWYGQNERTRKFGKFLRSAVFVHGKSVATPKQQDVSVPVGNSRISLPVRGLFVILFVKYFYARWVFRSFF
;
A
#
# COMPACT_ATOMS: atom_id res chain seq x y z
N MET A 1 -14.27 7.66 6.20
CA MET A 1 -14.58 6.73 5.08
C MET A 1 -14.25 5.32 5.53
N VAL A 2 -14.97 4.32 5.04
CA VAL A 2 -14.73 2.90 5.36
C VAL A 2 -14.44 2.18 4.05
N VAL A 3 -13.27 1.57 3.94
CA VAL A 3 -12.90 0.72 2.79
C VAL A 3 -13.35 -0.69 3.08
N LYS A 4 -13.92 -1.37 2.09
CA LYS A 4 -14.33 -2.77 2.18
C LYS A 4 -13.75 -3.52 0.99
N LEU A 5 -13.28 -4.74 1.25
CA LEU A 5 -12.92 -5.67 0.19
C LEU A 5 -14.21 -6.18 -0.46
N CYS A 6 -14.24 -6.18 -1.79
CA CYS A 6 -15.34 -6.68 -2.59
C CYS A 6 -14.83 -7.81 -3.51
N ASP A 7 -15.76 -8.51 -4.16
CA ASP A 7 -15.56 -9.66 -5.07
C ASP A 7 -14.54 -10.72 -4.60
N PHE A 8 -15.12 -11.64 -3.85
CA PHE A 8 -14.53 -12.91 -3.41
C PHE A 8 -14.76 -14.02 -4.45
N GLY A 9 -14.91 -13.71 -5.75
CA GLY A 9 -15.34 -14.65 -6.80
C GLY A 9 -14.41 -15.84 -7.06
N LEU A 10 -13.19 -15.81 -6.50
CA LEU A 10 -12.25 -16.94 -6.44
C LEU A 10 -12.01 -17.45 -5.01
N MET A 11 -12.58 -16.80 -3.99
CA MET A 11 -12.39 -17.16 -2.59
C MET A 11 -13.07 -18.49 -2.31
N ARG A 12 -12.27 -19.48 -1.91
CA ARG A 12 -12.76 -20.73 -1.37
C ARG A 12 -12.27 -20.83 0.06
N GLY A 13 -13.17 -21.15 0.99
CA GLY A 13 -12.78 -21.50 2.34
C GLY A 13 -11.92 -22.76 2.27
N LEU A 14 -10.69 -22.69 2.76
CA LEU A 14 -9.89 -23.87 2.99
C LEU A 14 -10.57 -24.68 4.11
N LYS A 15 -10.67 -26.01 3.93
CA LYS A 15 -11.11 -26.88 5.03
C LYS A 15 -10.07 -26.83 6.15
N GLU A 16 -10.46 -27.20 7.37
CA GLU A 16 -9.61 -27.09 8.59
C GLU A 16 -8.23 -27.77 8.45
N ASN A 17 -8.13 -28.80 7.61
CA ASN A 17 -6.88 -29.53 7.33
C ASN A 17 -6.16 -29.12 6.03
N GLU A 18 -6.74 -28.21 5.23
CA GLU A 18 -6.18 -27.76 3.96
C GLU A 18 -5.41 -26.45 4.15
N ARG A 19 -4.13 -26.43 3.78
CA ARG A 19 -3.28 -25.22 3.85
C ARG A 19 -3.27 -24.42 2.54
N ALA A 20 -3.72 -25.03 1.46
CA ALA A 20 -3.74 -24.44 0.14
C ALA A 20 -4.79 -25.12 -0.75
N TYR A 21 -5.33 -24.35 -1.69
CA TYR A 21 -6.23 -24.82 -2.74
C TYR A 21 -5.49 -24.81 -4.08
N VAL A 22 -5.65 -25.88 -4.87
CA VAL A 22 -5.13 -25.97 -6.24
C VAL A 22 -6.27 -25.77 -7.21
N MET A 23 -6.17 -24.75 -8.07
CA MET A 23 -7.21 -24.46 -9.04
C MET A 23 -7.07 -25.35 -10.28
N HIS A 24 -8.02 -26.28 -10.45
CA HIS A 24 -8.06 -27.19 -11.60
C HIS A 24 -8.83 -26.62 -12.81
N ALA A 25 -9.69 -25.62 -12.62
CA ALA A 25 -10.48 -25.00 -13.70
C ALA A 25 -9.63 -24.04 -14.56
N GLN A 26 -9.86 -24.02 -15.88
CA GLN A 26 -9.22 -23.09 -16.84
C GLN A 26 -9.70 -21.62 -16.72
N LYS A 27 -10.03 -21.14 -15.51
CA LYS A 27 -10.37 -19.74 -15.30
C LYS A 27 -9.12 -18.86 -15.48
N ARG A 28 -9.28 -17.71 -16.13
CA ARG A 28 -8.23 -16.67 -16.18
C ARG A 28 -7.98 -16.18 -14.75
N VAL A 29 -6.70 -16.01 -14.41
CA VAL A 29 -6.27 -15.51 -13.09
C VAL A 29 -5.53 -14.19 -13.32
N PRO A 30 -5.71 -13.18 -12.44
CA PRO A 30 -4.99 -11.92 -12.53
C PRO A 30 -3.50 -12.14 -12.23
N PHE A 31 -2.71 -12.45 -13.27
CA PHE A 31 -1.33 -12.91 -13.13
C PHE A 31 -0.42 -11.86 -12.47
N SER A 32 -0.68 -10.56 -12.64
CA SER A 32 0.15 -9.50 -12.04
C SER A 32 0.10 -9.46 -10.51
N TRP A 33 -0.93 -10.06 -9.89
CA TRP A 33 -1.08 -10.18 -8.43
C TRP A 33 -0.70 -11.56 -7.91
N CYS A 34 -0.33 -12.49 -8.80
CA CYS A 34 -0.05 -13.86 -8.42
C CYS A 34 1.40 -14.02 -7.95
N PRO A 35 1.63 -14.73 -6.84
CA PRO A 35 2.97 -15.17 -6.49
C PRO A 35 3.46 -16.28 -7.44
N PRO A 36 4.78 -16.58 -7.44
CA PRO A 36 5.37 -17.60 -8.31
C PRO A 36 4.70 -18.99 -8.19
N GLU A 37 4.33 -19.43 -6.99
CA GLU A 37 3.68 -20.73 -6.81
C GLU A 37 2.27 -20.79 -7.42
N ALA A 38 1.54 -19.67 -7.46
CA ALA A 38 0.24 -19.58 -8.09
C ALA A 38 0.35 -19.53 -9.63
N LEU A 39 1.38 -18.86 -10.15
CA LEU A 39 1.67 -18.82 -11.59
C LEU A 39 2.07 -20.21 -12.13
N ARG A 40 2.91 -20.95 -11.40
CA ARG A 40 3.40 -22.28 -11.83
C ARG A 40 2.39 -23.40 -11.61
N HIS A 41 1.80 -23.45 -10.42
CA HIS A 41 1.07 -24.63 -9.96
C HIS A 41 -0.39 -24.34 -9.62
N ARG A 42 -0.87 -23.11 -9.87
CA ARG A 42 -2.23 -22.68 -9.51
C ARG A 42 -2.55 -22.92 -8.02
N ARG A 43 -1.54 -22.84 -7.16
CA ARG A 43 -1.65 -23.06 -5.71
C ARG A 43 -1.90 -21.74 -5.00
N PHE A 44 -3.04 -21.64 -4.32
CA PHE A 44 -3.48 -20.47 -3.57
C PHE A 44 -3.58 -20.79 -2.08
N SER A 45 -3.23 -19.84 -1.22
CA SER A 45 -3.21 -19.97 0.23
C SER A 45 -3.27 -18.59 0.88
N HIS A 46 -3.37 -18.52 2.20
CA HIS A 46 -3.24 -17.23 2.90
C HIS A 46 -1.92 -16.51 2.59
N ALA A 47 -0.84 -17.25 2.34
CA ALA A 47 0.44 -16.65 1.94
C ALA A 47 0.42 -16.07 0.52
N SER A 48 -0.40 -16.61 -0.40
CA SER A 48 -0.59 -15.99 -1.72
C SER A 48 -1.45 -14.73 -1.63
N ASP A 49 -2.41 -14.69 -0.71
CA ASP A 49 -3.21 -13.48 -0.45
C ASP A 49 -2.33 -12.35 0.10
N VAL A 50 -1.35 -12.68 0.94
CA VAL A 50 -0.34 -11.72 1.42
C VAL A 50 0.47 -11.14 0.26
N TRP A 51 0.89 -11.95 -0.70
CA TRP A 51 1.58 -11.46 -1.90
C TRP A 51 0.70 -10.48 -2.69
N ALA A 52 -0.54 -10.88 -2.96
CA ALA A 52 -1.51 -10.04 -3.69
C ALA A 52 -1.76 -8.72 -2.96
N PHE A 53 -1.85 -8.75 -1.62
CA PHE A 53 -1.93 -7.54 -0.80
C PHE A 53 -0.73 -6.62 -1.00
N GLY A 54 0.48 -7.16 -1.08
CA GLY A 54 1.68 -6.36 -1.36
C GLY A 54 1.58 -5.63 -2.71
N VAL A 55 1.11 -6.33 -3.76
CA VAL A 55 0.87 -5.72 -5.08
C VAL A 55 -0.20 -4.63 -5.00
N THR A 56 -1.32 -4.89 -4.31
CA THR A 56 -2.36 -3.89 -4.08
C THR A 56 -1.86 -2.66 -3.31
N ALA A 57 -1.03 -2.86 -2.30
CA ALA A 57 -0.42 -1.75 -1.57
C ALA A 57 0.49 -0.93 -2.48
N TRP A 58 1.29 -1.58 -3.33
CA TRP A 58 2.10 -0.91 -4.34
C TRP A 58 1.24 -0.05 -5.29
N GLU A 59 0.14 -0.59 -5.80
CA GLU A 59 -0.78 0.14 -6.67
C GLU A 59 -1.38 1.38 -6.02
N ILE A 60 -1.73 1.30 -4.73
CA ILE A 60 -2.23 2.45 -3.97
C ILE A 60 -1.20 3.58 -4.00
N PHE A 61 0.08 3.24 -3.82
CA PHE A 61 1.17 4.22 -3.78
C PHE A 61 1.68 4.65 -5.16
N THR A 62 1.35 3.96 -6.25
CA THR A 62 1.57 4.43 -7.62
C THR A 62 0.35 5.16 -8.21
N LEU A 63 -0.70 5.35 -7.41
CA LEU A 63 -1.96 5.97 -7.87
C LEU A 63 -2.65 5.14 -8.98
N GLY A 64 -2.46 3.82 -8.97
CA GLY A 64 -3.15 2.88 -9.85
C GLY A 64 -2.46 2.62 -11.17
N GLU A 65 -1.13 2.68 -11.18
CA GLU A 65 -0.36 2.10 -12.27
C GLU A 65 -0.61 0.59 -12.37
N ASP A 66 -0.57 0.05 -13.59
CA ASP A 66 -0.77 -1.37 -13.82
C ASP A 66 0.50 -2.14 -13.39
N PRO A 67 0.44 -3.10 -12.45
CA PRO A 67 1.63 -3.84 -12.04
C PRO A 67 2.15 -4.70 -13.20
N TRP A 68 3.46 -4.65 -13.42
CA TRP A 68 4.15 -5.35 -14.51
C TRP A 68 3.65 -4.95 -15.92
N VAL A 69 3.44 -3.64 -16.16
CA VAL A 69 3.00 -3.10 -17.46
C VAL A 69 3.75 -3.75 -18.62
N GLY A 70 3.00 -4.20 -19.64
CA GLY A 70 3.55 -4.78 -20.86
C GLY A 70 4.09 -6.20 -20.72
N CYS A 71 4.11 -6.78 -19.52
CA CYS A 71 4.60 -8.14 -19.29
C CYS A 71 3.48 -9.18 -19.45
N ARG A 72 3.85 -10.36 -19.97
CA ARG A 72 3.00 -11.56 -19.94
C ARG A 72 3.29 -12.37 -18.67
N ALA A 73 2.38 -13.26 -18.26
CA ALA A 73 2.56 -14.08 -17.06
C ALA A 73 3.91 -14.85 -17.00
N VAL A 74 4.39 -15.36 -18.13
CA VAL A 74 5.68 -16.07 -18.23
C VAL A 74 6.86 -15.11 -17.98
N GLU A 75 6.77 -13.87 -18.46
CA GLU A 75 7.80 -12.86 -18.27
C GLU A 75 7.84 -12.40 -16.80
N VAL A 76 6.67 -12.16 -16.20
CA VAL A 76 6.58 -11.86 -14.77
C VAL A 76 7.22 -12.96 -13.94
N LEU A 77 6.92 -14.23 -14.21
CA LEU A 77 7.51 -15.34 -13.48
C LEU A 77 9.06 -15.36 -13.59
N LYS A 78 9.60 -15.16 -14.79
CA LYS A 78 11.06 -15.11 -15.00
C LYS A 78 11.73 -13.99 -14.21
N ARG A 79 11.15 -12.80 -14.20
CA ARG A 79 11.65 -11.66 -13.42
C ARG A 79 11.61 -11.92 -11.92
N LEU A 80 10.50 -12.48 -11.43
CA LEU A 80 10.36 -12.85 -10.03
C LEU A 80 11.41 -13.89 -9.60
N ASP A 81 11.71 -14.85 -10.47
CA ASP A 81 12.74 -15.88 -10.27
C ASP A 81 14.17 -15.30 -10.28
N ALA A 82 14.41 -14.26 -11.08
CA ALA A 82 15.65 -13.48 -11.04
C ALA A 82 15.77 -12.59 -9.79
N GLY A 83 14.74 -12.54 -8.96
CA GLY A 83 14.71 -11.73 -7.73
C GLY A 83 14.15 -10.32 -7.92
N GLU A 84 13.73 -9.95 -9.13
CA GLU A 84 13.11 -8.65 -9.39
C GLU A 84 11.78 -8.51 -8.66
N ARG A 85 11.47 -7.28 -8.25
CA ARG A 85 10.21 -6.88 -7.62
C ARG A 85 9.74 -5.56 -8.21
N LEU A 86 8.47 -5.22 -7.99
CA LEU A 86 7.94 -3.91 -8.34
C LEU A 86 8.73 -2.83 -7.61
N GLU A 87 9.17 -1.79 -8.31
CA GLU A 87 10.02 -0.73 -7.75
C GLU A 87 9.31 0.09 -6.67
N LYS A 88 10.07 0.77 -5.80
CA LYS A 88 9.50 1.66 -4.78
C LYS A 88 8.70 2.79 -5.44
N PRO A 89 7.39 2.92 -5.16
CA PRO A 89 6.61 4.05 -5.68
C PRO A 89 7.14 5.40 -5.20
N GLN A 90 6.96 6.44 -6.03
CA GLN A 90 7.38 7.80 -5.70
C GLN A 90 6.69 8.33 -4.43
N TYR A 91 5.39 8.05 -4.26
CA TYR A 91 4.59 8.55 -3.14
C TYR A 91 4.68 7.66 -1.89
N CYS A 92 5.53 6.64 -1.90
CA CYS A 92 5.72 5.70 -0.79
C CYS A 92 7.00 6.04 -0.03
N THR A 93 6.90 6.18 1.29
CA THR A 93 8.09 6.27 2.15
C THR A 93 8.88 4.96 2.08
N ARG A 94 10.20 5.04 2.29
CA ARG A 94 11.04 3.84 2.29
C ARG A 94 10.59 2.81 3.33
N GLN A 95 10.24 3.27 4.52
CA GLN A 95 9.74 2.42 5.61
C GLN A 95 8.50 1.62 5.22
N ILE A 96 7.51 2.26 4.59
CA ILE A 96 6.28 1.57 4.16
C ILE A 96 6.59 0.59 3.04
N TYR A 97 7.45 0.98 2.08
CA TYR A 97 7.84 0.08 1.00
C TYR A 97 8.60 -1.16 1.49
N ASP A 98 9.47 -1.02 2.47
CA ASP A 98 10.20 -2.14 3.07
C ASP A 98 9.19 -3.13 3.71
N LEU A 99 8.15 -2.63 4.40
CA LEU A 99 7.06 -3.44 4.94
C LEU A 99 6.26 -4.15 3.84
N ILE A 100 5.91 -3.45 2.75
CA ILE A 100 5.21 -4.03 1.59
C ILE A 100 6.07 -5.13 0.97
N SER A 101 7.37 -4.90 0.83
CA SER A 101 8.32 -5.83 0.20
C SER A 101 8.44 -7.16 0.94
N LEU A 102 8.19 -7.20 2.26
CA LEU A 102 8.12 -8.45 3.03
C LEU A 102 7.05 -9.41 2.49
N CYS A 103 5.99 -8.89 1.87
CA CYS A 103 4.92 -9.69 1.28
C CYS A 103 5.40 -10.49 0.06
N TRP A 104 6.48 -10.05 -0.58
CA TRP A 104 7.00 -10.65 -1.82
C TRP A 104 8.18 -11.59 -1.61
N ASN A 105 8.23 -12.25 -0.45
CA ASN A 105 9.17 -13.33 -0.23
C ASN A 105 8.84 -14.53 -1.15
N ILE A 106 9.86 -15.11 -1.80
CA ILE A 106 9.67 -16.30 -2.66
C ILE A 106 9.13 -17.48 -1.85
N LYS A 107 9.63 -17.69 -0.62
CA LYS A 107 9.15 -18.74 0.26
C LYS A 107 7.84 -18.31 0.92
N PRO A 108 6.70 -18.98 0.66
CA PRO A 108 5.40 -18.56 1.21
C PRO A 108 5.38 -18.49 2.74
N ASP A 109 6.08 -19.42 3.41
CA ASP A 109 6.11 -19.50 4.88
C ASP A 109 6.93 -18.38 5.55
N LEU A 110 7.75 -17.66 4.77
CA LEU A 110 8.50 -16.49 5.25
C LEU A 110 7.74 -15.17 5.06
N ARG A 111 6.57 -15.20 4.41
CA ARG A 111 5.72 -14.02 4.26
C ARG A 111 5.03 -13.72 5.60
N PRO A 112 4.88 -12.44 5.98
CA PRO A 112 4.21 -12.08 7.22
C PRO A 112 2.72 -12.42 7.18
N LYS A 113 2.14 -12.79 8.32
CA LYS A 113 0.68 -12.93 8.45
C LYS A 113 0.03 -11.54 8.43
N PHE A 114 -1.24 -11.47 8.00
CA PHE A 114 -2.01 -10.22 8.03
C PHE A 114 -2.09 -9.57 9.42
N SER A 115 -2.14 -10.36 10.50
CA SER A 115 -2.12 -9.81 11.86
C SER A 115 -0.84 -9.02 12.15
N MET A 116 0.31 -9.54 11.69
CA MET A 116 1.60 -8.85 11.82
C MET A 116 1.65 -7.61 10.94
N LEU A 117 1.23 -7.71 9.67
CA LEU A 117 1.15 -6.57 8.76
C LEU A 117 0.28 -5.45 9.33
N ARG A 118 -0.87 -5.78 9.91
CA ARG A 118 -1.75 -4.81 10.58
C ARG A 118 -1.01 -4.07 11.70
N THR A 119 -0.32 -4.80 12.58
CA THR A 119 0.44 -4.19 13.68
C THR A 119 1.55 -3.28 13.16
N LEU A 120 2.32 -3.74 12.18
CA LEU A 120 3.43 -2.96 11.59
C LEU A 120 2.93 -1.70 10.89
N LEU A 121 1.84 -1.80 10.13
CA LEU A 121 1.26 -0.65 9.42
C LEU A 121 0.62 0.37 10.37
N LEU A 122 0.01 -0.09 11.47
CA LEU A 122 -0.53 0.82 12.50
C LEU A 122 0.58 1.52 13.30
N GLY A 123 1.72 0.86 13.48
CA GLY A 123 2.89 1.43 14.13
C GLY A 123 3.79 2.25 13.19
N ALA A 124 3.48 2.32 11.90
CA ALA A 124 4.26 3.10 10.96
C ALA A 124 3.96 4.59 11.15
N GLU A 125 4.99 5.35 11.52
CA GLU A 125 4.90 6.79 11.73
C GLU A 125 5.29 7.53 10.45
N PHE A 126 4.59 8.64 10.18
CA PHE A 126 4.98 9.55 9.11
C PHE A 126 5.82 10.69 9.69
N ASN A 127 6.92 11.01 9.02
CA ASN A 127 7.70 12.21 9.33
C ASN A 127 6.91 13.43 8.88
N ILE A 128 6.60 14.34 9.81
CA ILE A 128 5.87 15.58 9.51
C ILE A 128 6.81 16.76 9.77
N ALA A 129 6.98 17.60 8.76
CA ALA A 129 7.73 18.85 8.86
C ALA A 129 6.78 20.04 8.80
N GLU A 130 7.09 21.10 9.55
CA GLU A 130 6.30 22.34 9.56
C GLU A 130 7.02 23.43 8.76
N VAL A 131 6.32 24.10 7.86
CA VAL A 131 6.89 25.18 7.05
C VAL A 131 7.19 26.41 7.92
N ARG A 132 8.43 26.91 7.83
CA ARG A 132 8.87 28.14 8.51
C ARG A 132 8.48 29.37 7.71
N ASP A 133 8.94 29.39 6.46
CA ASP A 133 8.90 30.55 5.58
C ASP A 133 8.06 30.24 4.34
N ALA A 134 7.35 31.25 3.85
CA ALA A 134 6.65 31.13 2.58
C ALA A 134 7.67 30.95 1.44
N SER A 135 7.45 29.98 0.56
CA SER A 135 8.17 29.94 -0.71
C SER A 135 7.38 30.75 -1.74
N GLN A 136 8.03 31.73 -2.36
CA GLN A 136 7.48 32.33 -3.58
C GLN A 136 7.59 31.30 -4.71
N SER A 137 6.55 31.24 -5.54
CA SER A 137 6.43 30.28 -6.63
C SER A 137 7.62 30.38 -7.58
N ASP A 138 8.52 29.41 -7.54
CA ASP A 138 9.31 29.08 -8.72
C ASP A 138 8.34 28.51 -9.76
N GLN A 139 8.45 28.94 -11.03
CA GLN A 139 7.56 28.50 -12.13
C GLN A 139 7.71 27.01 -12.50
N ARG A 140 8.32 26.20 -11.63
CA ARG A 140 8.50 24.76 -11.84
C ARG A 140 7.37 24.00 -11.16
N ASP A 141 6.63 23.25 -11.96
CA ASP A 141 5.50 22.44 -11.49
C ASP A 141 5.89 21.37 -10.44
N ASP A 142 7.18 21.05 -10.31
CA ASP A 142 7.67 20.08 -9.34
C ASP A 142 7.96 20.67 -7.95
N ILE A 143 7.95 22.00 -7.77
CA ILE A 143 8.22 22.66 -6.49
C ILE A 143 6.91 22.96 -5.76
N LEU A 144 6.87 22.58 -4.49
CA LEU A 144 5.71 22.77 -3.63
C LEU A 144 5.61 24.24 -3.21
N GLN A 145 4.44 24.84 -3.43
CA GLN A 145 4.11 26.14 -2.85
C GLN A 145 3.85 25.97 -1.36
N LEU A 146 4.60 26.70 -0.54
CA LEU A 146 4.57 26.59 0.91
C LEU A 146 3.98 27.86 1.54
N SER A 147 3.10 27.69 2.51
CA SER A 147 2.65 28.77 3.40
C SER A 147 3.13 28.48 4.82
N PRO A 148 3.55 29.50 5.59
CA PRO A 148 3.99 29.31 6.97
C PRO A 148 2.97 28.52 7.79
N ARG A 149 3.46 27.60 8.64
CA ARG A 149 2.65 26.65 9.45
C ARG A 149 1.94 25.56 8.67
N ASP A 150 2.13 25.47 7.35
CA ASP A 150 1.71 24.28 6.61
C ASP A 150 2.48 23.06 7.14
N ARG A 151 1.77 21.93 7.27
CA ARG A 151 2.38 20.65 7.62
C ARG A 151 2.62 19.83 6.36
N ILE A 152 3.83 19.31 6.23
CA ILE A 152 4.27 18.53 5.10
C ILE A 152 4.58 17.11 5.57
N ILE A 153 3.91 16.12 4.98
CA ILE A 153 4.29 14.71 5.14
C ILE A 153 5.54 14.49 4.29
N VAL A 154 6.66 14.19 4.94
CA VAL A 154 7.95 13.96 4.29
C VAL A 154 7.99 12.53 3.76
N ILE A 155 8.20 12.40 2.46
CA ILE A 155 8.24 11.11 1.75
C ILE A 155 9.69 10.71 1.46
N ASP A 156 10.50 11.68 1.05
CA ASP A 156 11.93 11.54 0.81
C ASP A 156 12.67 12.75 1.42
N ASP A 157 13.62 12.45 2.29
CA ASP A 157 14.47 13.42 3.00
C ASP A 157 15.94 13.39 2.53
N SER A 158 16.19 12.81 1.36
CA SER A 158 17.53 12.69 0.79
C SER A 158 18.03 14.03 0.23
N GLY A 159 19.06 14.60 0.88
CA GLY A 159 19.76 15.78 0.39
C GLY A 159 19.10 17.12 0.75
N LEU A 160 19.31 18.13 -0.10
CA LEU A 160 18.86 19.52 0.14
C LEU A 160 17.40 19.76 -0.27
N LEU A 161 16.92 19.01 -1.25
CA LEU A 161 15.61 19.16 -1.85
C LEU A 161 14.78 17.92 -1.53
N TRP A 162 13.92 18.04 -0.52
CA TRP A 162 13.07 16.97 -0.02
C TRP A 162 11.82 16.84 -0.87
N TYR A 163 11.16 15.69 -0.80
CA TYR A 163 9.89 15.42 -1.46
C TYR A 163 8.82 15.08 -0.44
N GLY A 164 7.62 15.62 -0.62
CA GLY A 164 6.53 15.40 0.32
C GLY A 164 5.19 15.87 -0.17
N GLN A 165 4.20 15.78 0.71
CA GLN A 165 2.83 16.19 0.46
C GLN A 165 2.40 17.27 1.45
N ASN A 166 1.88 18.38 0.95
CA ASN A 166 1.29 19.40 1.79
C ASN A 166 -0.08 18.94 2.29
N GLU A 167 -0.28 18.91 3.60
CA GLU A 167 -1.51 18.38 4.17
C GLU A 167 -2.75 19.23 3.85
N ARG A 168 -2.55 20.55 3.74
CA ARG A 168 -3.61 21.52 3.45
C ARG A 168 -4.00 21.48 1.98
N THR A 169 -3.03 21.60 1.07
CA THR A 169 -3.31 21.69 -0.37
C THR A 169 -3.45 20.33 -1.06
N ARG A 170 -3.01 19.25 -0.41
CA ARG A 170 -2.93 17.88 -0.94
C ARG A 170 -1.97 17.70 -2.12
N LYS A 171 -1.27 18.75 -2.54
CA LYS A 171 -0.28 18.68 -3.62
C LYS A 171 0.99 17.97 -3.13
N PHE A 172 1.56 17.18 -4.04
CA PHE A 172 2.90 16.63 -3.88
C PHE A 172 3.91 17.53 -4.59
N GLY A 173 5.14 17.54 -4.11
CA GLY A 173 6.18 18.36 -4.69
C GLY A 173 7.45 18.36 -3.86
N LYS A 174 8.48 18.94 -4.45
CA LYS A 174 9.78 19.15 -3.86
C LYS A 174 9.81 20.43 -3.04
N PHE A 175 10.57 20.45 -1.96
CA PHE A 175 10.77 21.64 -1.12
C PHE A 175 12.15 21.64 -0.48
N LEU A 176 12.70 22.83 -0.24
CA LEU A 176 14.01 22.95 0.39
C LEU A 176 13.93 22.51 1.85
N ARG A 177 14.89 21.68 2.28
CA ARG A 177 15.02 21.26 3.68
C ARG A 177 15.09 22.46 4.64
N SER A 178 15.71 23.56 4.23
CA SER A 178 15.83 24.79 5.03
C SER A 178 14.49 25.49 5.27
N ALA A 179 13.48 25.27 4.43
CA ALA A 179 12.18 25.91 4.53
C ALA A 179 11.26 25.30 5.61
N VAL A 180 11.69 24.24 6.31
CA VAL A 180 10.88 23.53 7.30
C VAL A 180 11.57 23.32 8.65
N PHE A 181 10.79 23.32 9.73
CA PHE A 181 11.16 22.75 11.03
C PHE A 181 10.85 21.26 11.01
N VAL A 182 11.88 20.43 11.19
CA VAL A 182 11.71 19.00 11.40
C VAL A 182 11.35 18.80 12.86
N HIS A 183 10.07 18.66 13.15
CA HIS A 183 9.64 18.24 14.48
C HIS A 183 9.88 16.72 14.56
N GLY A 184 10.57 16.26 15.61
CA GLY A 184 10.78 14.82 15.83
C GLY A 184 9.44 14.07 15.80
N LYS A 185 9.47 12.88 15.20
CA LYS A 185 8.37 11.90 15.01
C LYS A 185 7.08 12.26 15.77
N SER A 186 6.05 12.70 15.03
CA SER A 186 4.73 12.89 15.62
C SER A 186 4.10 11.52 15.85
N VAL A 187 4.01 11.14 17.13
CA VAL A 187 3.26 9.96 17.58
C VAL A 187 1.80 10.14 17.15
N ALA A 188 1.32 9.29 16.25
CA ALA A 188 -0.10 9.12 16.06
C ALA A 188 -0.65 8.40 17.31
N THR A 189 -0.91 9.13 18.39
CA THR A 189 -1.50 8.53 19.59
C THR A 189 -2.91 8.07 19.25
N PRO A 190 -3.22 6.76 19.30
CA PRO A 190 -4.61 6.34 19.27
C PRO A 190 -5.23 6.82 20.57
N LYS A 191 -6.23 7.68 20.51
CA LYS A 191 -7.09 7.90 21.68
C LYS A 191 -7.70 6.55 22.04
N GLN A 192 -7.31 5.98 23.17
CA GLN A 192 -7.96 4.81 23.76
C GLN A 192 -9.45 5.12 23.89
N GLN A 193 -10.27 4.36 23.18
CA GLN A 193 -11.68 4.20 23.49
C GLN A 193 -11.87 2.73 23.84
N ASP A 194 -12.44 2.51 25.02
CA ASP A 194 -12.69 1.20 25.61
C ASP A 194 -13.33 0.24 24.61
N VAL A 195 -12.68 -0.91 24.41
CA VAL A 195 -13.19 -1.99 23.58
C VAL A 195 -14.21 -2.77 24.41
N SER A 196 -15.46 -2.33 24.43
CA SER A 196 -16.57 -3.22 24.76
C SER A 196 -16.77 -4.18 23.58
N VAL A 197 -16.36 -5.43 23.76
CA VAL A 197 -16.57 -6.52 22.78
C VAL A 197 -18.07 -6.80 22.67
N PRO A 198 -18.72 -6.63 21.50
CA PRO A 198 -20.07 -7.11 21.31
C PRO A 198 -20.02 -8.62 21.08
N VAL A 199 -20.68 -9.37 21.96
CA VAL A 199 -21.03 -10.77 21.72
C VAL A 199 -22.01 -10.81 20.54
N GLY A 200 -21.57 -11.27 19.38
CA GLY A 200 -22.41 -11.44 18.20
C GLY A 200 -21.60 -11.78 16.95
N ASN A 201 -22.03 -12.83 16.24
CA ASN A 201 -21.39 -13.45 15.06
C ASN A 201 -21.34 -12.53 13.82
N SER A 202 -20.69 -11.37 13.91
CA SER A 202 -20.49 -10.46 12.79
C SER A 202 -19.04 -10.50 12.32
N ARG A 203 -18.79 -11.16 11.18
CA ARG A 203 -17.49 -11.28 10.50
C ARG A 203 -16.98 -9.97 9.87
N ILE A 204 -17.31 -8.81 10.44
CA ILE A 204 -16.99 -7.50 9.87
C ILE A 204 -16.32 -6.67 10.96
N SER A 205 -15.03 -6.39 10.77
CA SER A 205 -14.26 -5.52 11.66
C SER A 205 -14.81 -4.08 11.62
N LEU A 206 -14.83 -3.43 12.78
CA LEU A 206 -15.20 -2.02 12.91
C LEU A 206 -14.29 -1.10 12.08
N PRO A 207 -14.80 0.05 11.59
CA PRO A 207 -14.04 0.96 10.75
C PRO A 207 -12.86 1.59 11.50
N VAL A 208 -11.66 1.42 10.97
CA VAL A 208 -10.46 2.11 11.47
C VAL A 208 -10.53 3.58 11.03
N ARG A 209 -10.63 4.50 11.99
CA ARG A 209 -10.57 5.94 11.73
C ARG A 209 -9.10 6.41 11.73
N GLY A 210 -8.66 6.91 10.57
CA GLY A 210 -7.50 7.80 10.42
C GLY A 210 -6.20 7.14 9.95
N LEU A 211 -5.81 7.40 8.69
CA LEU A 211 -4.48 7.87 8.28
C LEU A 211 -4.52 8.25 6.78
N PHE A 212 -3.68 9.20 6.41
CA PHE A 212 -3.68 10.03 5.18
C PHE A 212 -3.69 9.27 3.84
N VAL A 213 -3.30 7.98 3.83
CA VAL A 213 -3.18 7.13 2.63
C VAL A 213 -4.55 6.73 2.03
N ILE A 214 -5.64 6.91 2.78
CA ILE A 214 -6.96 6.31 2.44
C ILE A 214 -7.83 7.22 1.53
N LEU A 215 -7.48 8.48 1.32
CA LEU A 215 -8.28 9.39 0.47
C LEU A 215 -8.23 9.02 -1.03
N PHE A 216 -7.21 8.29 -1.49
CA PHE A 216 -7.07 7.87 -2.89
C PHE A 216 -7.95 6.65 -3.28
N VAL A 217 -8.55 5.95 -2.31
CA VAL A 217 -9.40 4.78 -2.58
C VAL A 217 -10.67 5.15 -3.38
N LYS A 218 -11.05 6.43 -3.43
CA LYS A 218 -12.22 6.92 -4.21
C LYS A 218 -12.06 6.78 -5.72
N TYR A 219 -10.84 6.88 -6.28
CA TYR A 219 -10.61 6.68 -7.73
C TYR A 219 -10.45 5.21 -8.11
N PHE A 220 -10.07 4.36 -7.16
CA PHE A 220 -9.79 2.95 -7.41
C PHE A 220 -11.05 2.09 -7.62
N TYR A 221 -12.19 2.49 -7.06
CA TYR A 221 -13.44 1.73 -7.16
C TYR A 221 -14.03 1.74 -8.58
N ALA A 222 -13.79 2.80 -9.37
CA ALA A 222 -14.30 2.91 -10.74
C ALA A 222 -13.57 1.98 -11.73
N ARG A 223 -12.29 1.65 -11.48
CA ARG A 223 -11.48 0.82 -12.38
C ARG A 223 -11.56 -0.68 -12.05
N TRP A 224 -11.86 -1.02 -10.79
CA TRP A 224 -12.00 -2.40 -10.33
C TRP A 224 -13.28 -3.08 -10.84
N VAL A 225 -14.37 -2.33 -11.04
CA VAL A 225 -15.63 -2.86 -11.60
C VAL A 225 -15.54 -3.13 -13.10
N PHE A 226 -14.64 -2.46 -13.84
CA PHE A 226 -14.58 -2.57 -15.31
C PHE A 226 -13.53 -3.54 -15.87
N ARG A 227 -12.55 -3.99 -15.07
CA ARG A 227 -11.43 -4.84 -15.57
C ARG A 227 -11.43 -6.30 -15.12
N SER A 228 -12.33 -6.71 -14.21
CA SER A 228 -12.43 -8.12 -13.79
C SER A 228 -13.46 -8.96 -14.55
N PHE A 229 -14.27 -8.37 -15.43
CA PHE A 229 -15.21 -9.11 -16.28
C PHE A 229 -15.39 -8.42 -17.63
N PHE A 230 -14.43 -8.57 -18.55
CA PHE A 230 -14.61 -8.75 -20.00
C PHE A 230 -13.30 -9.27 -20.61
#